data_AF-A0A497F696-F1
#
_entry.id   AF-A0A497F696-F1
#
_cell.length_a   1.000
_cell.length_b   1.000
_cell.length_c   1.000
_cell.angle_alpha   90.00
_cell.angle_beta   90.00
_cell.angle_gamma   90.00
#
_symmetry.space_group_name_H-M   'P 1'
#
loop_
_entity.id
_entity.type
_entity.pdbx_description
1 polymer ?
#
loop_
_entity_poly.entity_id
_entity_poly.type
_entity_poly.pdbx_seq_one_letter_code
_entity_poly.pdbx_strand_id
1 'polypeptide(L)'
;MDLFSKVVKIAITLAPKLLELQSETGSEVVTPLYLNSSGEVVVTEPLVLSTYGGVFPVDTSNPYMRFIGYVHTHPLSKWTPSTVDLGDVATKASFLGYPLYVCTVARSPRGYEVLVIEISPSCSDVVIEYLRKLQELETQVLDALRRRDESKYRRLLELEYVLLKQLSRFGIRGCRYVRKDTTKSPT
;
A
#
# COMPACT_ATOMS: atom_id res chain seq x y z
N MET A 1 4.41 -12.56 17.80
CA MET A 1 3.77 -11.63 16.83
C MET A 1 3.93 -12.23 15.45
N ASP A 2 2.83 -12.48 14.74
CA ASP A 2 2.87 -13.01 13.37
C ASP A 2 3.47 -11.99 12.38
N LEU A 3 3.82 -12.45 11.17
CA LEU A 3 4.50 -11.63 10.17
C LEU A 3 3.65 -10.42 9.73
N PHE A 4 2.35 -10.59 9.52
CA PHE A 4 1.43 -9.49 9.17
C PHE A 4 1.45 -8.40 10.24
N SER A 5 1.34 -8.79 11.52
CA SER A 5 1.43 -7.85 12.64
C SER A 5 2.79 -7.13 12.72
N LYS A 6 3.90 -7.82 12.40
CA LYS A 6 5.23 -7.19 12.28
C LYS A 6 5.25 -6.13 11.18
N VAL A 7 4.75 -6.47 9.99
CA VAL A 7 4.69 -5.54 8.85
C VAL A 7 3.83 -4.32 9.16
N VAL A 8 2.66 -4.51 9.77
CA VAL A 8 1.78 -3.40 10.20
C VAL A 8 2.52 -2.45 11.14
N LYS A 9 3.20 -2.97 12.16
CA LYS A 9 3.97 -2.14 13.10
C LYS A 9 5.06 -1.34 12.38
N ILE A 10 5.79 -1.98 11.47
CA ILE A 10 6.87 -1.33 10.70
C ILE A 10 6.31 -0.24 9.80
N ALA A 11 5.23 -0.50 9.06
CA ALA A 11 4.60 0.50 8.20
C ALA A 11 4.13 1.74 8.99
N ILE A 12 3.55 1.54 10.18
CA ILE A 12 3.17 2.64 11.07
C ILE A 12 4.39 3.43 11.57
N THR A 13 5.49 2.75 11.91
CA THR A 13 6.73 3.38 12.36
C THR A 13 7.42 4.17 11.24
N LEU A 14 7.42 3.66 10.01
CA LEU A 14 8.05 4.33 8.86
C LEU A 14 7.25 5.50 8.31
N ALA A 15 5.91 5.49 8.49
CA ALA A 15 5.01 6.46 7.87
C ALA A 15 5.43 7.94 8.03
N PRO A 16 5.81 8.45 9.22
CA PRO A 16 6.21 9.85 9.35
C PRO A 16 7.44 10.21 8.51
N LYS A 17 8.50 9.38 8.55
CA LYS A 17 9.75 9.60 7.81
C LYS A 17 9.50 9.57 6.29
N LEU A 18 8.69 8.64 5.83
CA LEU A 18 8.38 8.53 4.40
C LEU A 18 7.55 9.72 3.89
N LEU A 19 6.57 10.18 4.67
CA LEU A 19 5.75 11.35 4.32
C LEU A 19 6.54 12.66 4.35
N GLU A 20 7.52 12.77 5.25
CA GLU A 20 8.48 13.88 5.27
C GLU A 20 9.30 13.91 3.98
N LEU A 21 9.95 12.79 3.63
CA LEU A 21 10.72 12.66 2.38
C LEU A 21 9.87 12.91 1.13
N GLN A 22 8.63 12.41 1.09
CA GLN A 22 7.69 12.72 -0.01
C GLN A 22 7.40 14.22 -0.12
N SER A 23 7.25 14.91 1.02
CA SER A 23 6.98 16.35 1.04
C SER A 23 8.17 17.16 0.54
N GLU A 24 9.39 16.72 0.86
CA GLU A 24 10.64 17.35 0.40
C GLU A 24 10.89 17.15 -1.09
N THR A 25 10.60 15.94 -1.60
CA THR A 25 10.92 15.55 -2.98
C THR A 25 9.80 15.83 -3.98
N GLY A 26 8.55 15.94 -3.50
CA GLY A 26 7.36 16.03 -4.35
C GLY A 26 7.02 14.73 -5.08
N SER A 27 7.68 13.63 -4.74
CA SER A 27 7.58 12.33 -5.41
C SER A 27 7.19 11.23 -4.44
N GLU A 28 6.64 10.13 -4.95
CA GLU A 28 6.39 8.95 -4.13
C GLU A 28 7.72 8.37 -3.63
N VAL A 29 7.74 7.91 -2.39
CA VAL A 29 8.88 7.28 -1.75
C VAL A 29 8.51 5.84 -1.40
N VAL A 30 9.39 4.90 -1.69
CA VAL A 30 9.20 3.47 -1.38
C VAL A 30 10.33 2.94 -0.51
N THR A 31 10.04 1.94 0.30
CA THR A 31 11.01 1.22 1.11
C THR A 31 10.71 -0.28 1.02
N PRO A 32 11.55 -1.04 0.29
CA PRO A 32 11.51 -2.49 0.30
C PRO A 32 11.63 -3.10 1.69
N LEU A 33 10.90 -4.19 1.91
CA LEU A 33 10.92 -4.99 3.13
C LEU A 33 11.48 -6.38 2.83
N TYR A 34 12.38 -6.83 3.68
CA TYR A 34 13.01 -8.15 3.60
C TYR A 34 12.79 -8.93 4.90
N LEU A 35 12.80 -10.25 4.82
CA LEU A 35 12.84 -11.15 5.97
C LEU A 35 14.20 -11.83 6.00
N ASN A 36 14.95 -11.66 7.10
CA ASN A 36 16.22 -12.36 7.28
C ASN A 36 16.02 -13.82 7.74
N SER A 37 17.11 -14.59 7.81
CA SER A 37 17.11 -15.97 8.29
C SER A 37 16.62 -16.16 9.73
N SER A 38 16.65 -15.11 10.55
CA SER A 38 16.14 -15.11 11.93
C SER A 38 14.64 -14.78 12.02
N GLY A 39 13.98 -14.53 10.88
CA GLY A 39 12.56 -14.16 10.83
C GLY A 39 12.28 -12.72 11.25
N GLU A 40 13.29 -11.85 11.21
CA GLU A 40 13.16 -10.41 11.43
C GLU A 40 12.95 -9.68 10.12
N VAL A 41 12.14 -8.62 10.17
CA VAL A 41 11.91 -7.78 9.01
C VAL A 41 13.01 -6.72 8.94
N VAL A 42 13.79 -6.75 7.87
CA VAL A 42 14.83 -5.78 7.56
C VAL A 42 14.22 -4.72 6.63
N VAL A 43 14.43 -3.46 6.98
CA VAL A 43 13.96 -2.30 6.24
C VAL A 43 15.16 -1.69 5.52
N THR A 44 15.07 -1.46 4.22
CA THR A 44 16.14 -0.81 3.46
C THR A 44 16.03 0.72 3.54
N GLU A 45 17.01 1.42 2.98
CA GLU A 45 16.87 2.86 2.79
C GLU A 45 15.70 3.20 1.86
N PRO A 46 15.00 4.32 2.11
CA PRO A 46 13.95 4.79 1.21
C PRO A 46 14.51 5.18 -0.17
N LEU A 47 13.74 4.85 -1.20
CA LEU A 47 14.01 5.19 -2.59
C LEU A 47 12.95 6.19 -3.07
N VAL A 48 13.39 7.25 -3.72
CA VAL A 48 12.49 8.21 -4.37
C VAL A 48 12.10 7.66 -5.74
N LEU A 49 10.80 7.44 -5.95
CA LEU A 49 10.26 7.02 -7.24
C LEU A 49 10.10 8.24 -8.16
N SER A 50 9.94 7.96 -9.46
CA SER A 50 9.59 9.04 -10.40
C SER A 50 8.19 9.59 -10.09
N THR A 51 7.89 10.79 -10.58
CA THR A 51 6.60 11.48 -10.39
C THR A 51 5.39 10.67 -10.88
N TYR A 52 5.61 9.64 -11.72
CA TYR A 52 4.58 8.75 -12.26
C TYR A 52 4.56 7.36 -11.60
N GLY A 53 5.21 7.20 -10.44
CA GLY A 53 5.51 5.89 -9.87
C GLY A 53 6.70 5.24 -10.58
N GLY A 54 7.00 3.98 -10.28
CA GLY A 54 8.07 3.28 -10.96
C GLY A 54 8.42 1.91 -10.40
N VAL A 55 9.08 1.11 -11.22
CA VAL A 55 9.72 -0.14 -10.80
C VAL A 55 10.94 0.22 -9.96
N PHE A 56 11.04 -0.36 -8.77
CA PHE A 56 12.22 -0.27 -7.93
C PHE A 56 12.99 -1.59 -7.94
N PRO A 57 14.32 -1.56 -7.77
CA PRO A 57 15.11 -2.79 -7.73
C PRO A 57 14.73 -3.60 -6.49
N VAL A 58 14.45 -4.88 -6.71
CA VAL A 58 14.29 -5.87 -5.63
C VAL A 58 15.47 -6.82 -5.72
N ASP A 59 16.38 -6.74 -4.77
CA ASP A 59 17.48 -7.71 -4.65
C ASP A 59 16.91 -9.06 -4.17
N THR A 60 16.80 -10.02 -5.08
CA THR A 60 16.45 -11.41 -4.77
C THR A 60 17.67 -12.33 -4.79
N SER A 61 18.87 -11.79 -5.01
CA SER A 61 20.11 -12.57 -5.13
C SER A 61 20.71 -12.97 -3.79
N ASN A 62 20.37 -12.25 -2.71
CA ASN A 62 20.87 -12.53 -1.38
C ASN A 62 20.13 -13.73 -0.74
N PRO A 63 20.80 -14.88 -0.51
CA PRO A 63 20.13 -16.06 0.03
C PRO A 63 19.72 -15.91 1.51
N TYR A 64 20.23 -14.89 2.21
CA TYR A 64 19.94 -14.63 3.62
C TYR A 64 18.81 -13.62 3.82
N MET A 65 18.30 -13.01 2.75
CA MET A 65 17.24 -12.04 2.79
C MET A 65 16.17 -12.35 1.75
N ARG A 66 14.93 -12.52 2.20
CA ARG A 66 13.79 -12.76 1.33
C ARG A 66 12.96 -11.50 1.21
N PHE A 67 12.75 -10.99 0.00
CA PHE A 67 11.80 -9.90 -0.22
C PHE A 67 10.41 -10.32 0.27
N ILE A 68 9.75 -9.48 1.07
CA ILE A 68 8.39 -9.76 1.56
C ILE A 68 7.39 -8.69 1.15
N GLY A 69 7.81 -7.58 0.55
CA GLY A 69 6.90 -6.50 0.21
C GLY A 69 7.53 -5.13 0.32
N TYR A 70 6.73 -4.10 0.41
CA TYR A 70 7.22 -2.72 0.51
C TYR A 70 6.26 -1.80 1.26
N VAL A 71 6.81 -0.68 1.75
CA VAL A 71 6.05 0.47 2.23
C VAL A 71 6.27 1.63 1.27
N HIS A 72 5.21 2.24 0.75
CA HIS A 72 5.32 3.39 -0.14
C HIS A 72 4.37 4.51 0.27
N THR A 73 4.71 5.74 -0.09
CA THR A 73 3.80 6.87 0.03
C THR A 73 2.91 6.99 -1.19
N HIS A 74 1.69 7.48 -1.01
CA HIS A 74 0.78 7.82 -2.09
C HIS A 74 0.22 9.25 -1.87
N PRO A 75 0.01 10.05 -2.92
CA PRO A 75 -0.41 11.46 -2.79
C PRO A 75 -1.81 11.64 -2.20
N LEU A 76 -2.64 10.59 -2.25
CA LEU A 76 -4.02 10.61 -1.78
C LEU A 76 -4.27 9.48 -0.79
N SER A 77 -5.02 9.76 0.28
CA SER A 77 -5.63 8.71 1.10
C SER A 77 -6.63 7.92 0.23
N LYS A 78 -6.41 6.61 0.15
CA LYS A 78 -7.28 5.65 -0.56
C LYS A 78 -7.69 4.52 0.38
N TRP A 79 -8.79 3.84 0.05
CA TRP A 79 -9.24 2.64 0.78
C TRP A 79 -8.64 1.36 0.20
N THR A 80 -8.03 1.45 -0.97
CA THR A 80 -7.36 0.36 -1.68
C THR A 80 -5.97 0.82 -2.14
N PRO A 81 -4.97 -0.07 -2.26
CA PRO A 81 -3.74 0.23 -2.99
C PRO A 81 -4.11 0.47 -4.45
N SER A 82 -3.22 1.11 -5.20
CA SER A 82 -3.47 1.31 -6.61
C SER A 82 -3.60 -0.03 -7.35
N THR A 83 -4.29 -0.04 -8.48
CA THR A 83 -4.34 -1.23 -9.34
C THR A 83 -2.94 -1.68 -9.79
N VAL A 84 -2.03 -0.72 -9.96
CA VAL A 84 -0.62 -0.99 -10.27
C VAL A 84 0.05 -1.75 -9.11
N ASP A 85 -0.14 -1.28 -7.87
CA ASP A 85 0.44 -1.91 -6.68
C ASP A 85 -0.10 -3.33 -6.48
N LEU A 86 -1.42 -3.50 -6.54
CA LEU A 86 -2.05 -4.81 -6.39
C LEU A 86 -1.61 -5.78 -7.49
N GLY A 87 -1.49 -5.31 -8.73
CA GLY A 87 -1.04 -6.13 -9.85
C GLY A 87 0.43 -6.55 -9.76
N ASP A 88 1.31 -5.63 -9.41
CA ASP A 88 2.73 -5.91 -9.21
C ASP A 88 2.93 -6.95 -8.10
N VAL A 89 2.31 -6.72 -6.94
CA VAL A 89 2.46 -7.59 -5.77
C VAL A 89 1.81 -8.95 -6.00
N ALA A 90 0.64 -9.02 -6.64
CA ALA A 90 0.00 -10.30 -6.98
C ALA A 90 0.85 -11.11 -7.96
N THR A 91 1.43 -10.47 -8.98
CA THR A 91 2.30 -11.13 -9.95
C THR A 91 3.57 -11.67 -9.27
N LYS A 92 4.21 -10.85 -8.43
CA LYS A 92 5.40 -11.26 -7.67
C LYS A 92 5.08 -12.37 -6.66
N ALA A 93 3.96 -12.29 -5.95
CA ALA A 93 3.57 -13.31 -4.97
C ALA A 93 3.34 -14.67 -5.64
N SER A 94 2.69 -14.68 -6.82
CA SER A 94 2.52 -15.89 -7.63
C SER A 94 3.87 -16.48 -8.04
N PHE A 95 4.75 -15.64 -8.62
CA PHE A 95 6.08 -16.08 -9.08
C PHE A 95 6.98 -16.59 -7.95
N LEU A 96 6.96 -15.92 -6.80
CA LEU A 96 7.82 -16.25 -5.66
C LEU A 96 7.25 -17.38 -4.78
N GLY A 97 5.96 -17.69 -4.92
CA GLY A 97 5.31 -18.82 -4.22
C GLY A 97 5.03 -18.59 -2.73
N TYR A 98 5.08 -17.34 -2.25
CA TYR A 98 4.73 -16.99 -0.86
C TYR A 98 4.04 -15.62 -0.77
N PRO A 99 3.32 -15.34 0.34
CA PRO A 99 2.59 -14.08 0.49
C PRO A 99 3.50 -12.85 0.50
N LEU A 100 3.04 -11.79 -0.13
CA LEU A 100 3.71 -10.49 -0.15
C LEU A 100 2.83 -9.39 0.45
N TYR A 101 3.46 -8.32 0.92
CA TYR A 101 2.82 -7.19 1.57
C TYR A 101 2.95 -5.91 0.75
N VAL A 102 1.84 -5.21 0.56
CA VAL A 102 1.84 -3.82 0.10
C VAL A 102 1.35 -2.92 1.23
N CYS A 103 2.17 -1.93 1.57
CA CYS A 103 1.82 -0.95 2.59
C CYS A 103 1.79 0.44 2.00
N THR A 104 0.61 1.06 1.92
CA THR A 104 0.43 2.41 1.40
C THR A 104 0.29 3.39 2.56
N VAL A 105 1.07 4.46 2.52
CA VAL A 105 1.04 5.56 3.49
C VAL A 105 0.57 6.82 2.78
N ALA A 106 -0.40 7.54 3.35
CA ALA A 106 -0.88 8.77 2.77
C ALA A 106 -1.23 9.82 3.84
N ARG A 107 -1.09 11.10 3.48
CA ARG A 107 -1.63 12.19 4.29
C ARG A 107 -3.16 12.16 4.25
N SER A 108 -3.78 12.52 5.37
CA SER A 108 -5.21 12.77 5.46
C SER A 108 -5.47 14.09 6.19
N PRO A 109 -6.68 14.68 6.10
CA PRO A 109 -7.00 15.89 6.86
C PRO A 109 -6.82 15.76 8.38
N ARG A 110 -6.76 14.52 8.88
CA ARG A 110 -6.62 14.21 10.31
C ARG A 110 -5.19 13.83 10.70
N GLY A 111 -4.23 13.77 9.78
CA GLY A 111 -2.85 13.34 10.03
C GLY A 111 -2.36 12.45 8.91
N TYR A 112 -2.18 11.16 9.18
CA TYR A 112 -1.83 10.18 8.16
C TYR A 112 -2.54 8.84 8.34
N GLU A 113 -2.53 8.08 7.26
CA GLU A 113 -3.16 6.78 7.17
C GLU A 113 -2.18 5.76 6.61
N VAL A 114 -2.28 4.55 7.13
CA VAL A 114 -1.49 3.40 6.69
C VAL A 114 -2.46 2.29 6.34
N LEU A 115 -2.40 1.83 5.10
CA LEU A 115 -3.10 0.66 4.61
C LEU A 115 -2.07 -0.45 4.42
N VAL A 116 -2.30 -1.62 5.00
CA VAL A 116 -1.44 -2.80 4.82
C VAL A 116 -2.27 -3.93 4.28
N ILE A 117 -1.82 -4.52 3.17
CA ILE A 117 -2.47 -5.63 2.51
C ILE A 117 -1.48 -6.76 2.28
N GLU A 118 -1.85 -7.96 2.72
CA GLU A 118 -1.19 -9.23 2.41
C GLU A 118 -1.89 -9.89 1.22
N ILE A 119 -1.13 -10.27 0.21
CA ILE A 119 -1.61 -10.98 -0.97
C ILE A 119 -1.02 -12.39 -0.98
N SER A 120 -1.88 -13.40 -0.91
CA SER A 120 -1.49 -14.81 -1.03
C SER A 120 -1.24 -15.18 -2.49
N PRO A 121 -0.26 -16.06 -2.80
CA PRO A 121 0.00 -16.57 -4.15
C PRO A 121 -1.23 -17.25 -4.77
N SER A 122 -2.02 -17.94 -3.94
CA SER A 122 -3.23 -18.65 -4.36
C SER A 122 -4.36 -17.74 -4.84
N CYS A 123 -4.18 -16.43 -4.73
CA CYS A 123 -5.24 -15.44 -4.98
C CYS A 123 -4.87 -14.51 -6.13
N SER A 124 -3.69 -14.69 -6.74
CA SER A 124 -3.18 -13.82 -7.80
C SER A 124 -4.10 -13.76 -9.02
N ASP A 125 -4.65 -14.88 -9.48
CA ASP A 125 -5.57 -14.91 -10.64
C ASP A 125 -6.88 -14.15 -10.36
N VAL A 126 -7.43 -14.32 -9.15
CA VAL A 126 -8.63 -13.60 -8.72
C VAL A 126 -8.33 -12.11 -8.56
N VAL A 127 -7.17 -11.75 -7.98
CA VAL A 127 -6.75 -10.35 -7.88
C VAL A 127 -6.67 -9.75 -9.27
N ILE A 128 -6.03 -10.41 -10.23
CA ILE A 128 -5.90 -9.92 -11.62
C ILE A 128 -7.27 -9.69 -12.27
N GLU A 129 -8.24 -10.58 -12.09
CA GLU A 129 -9.60 -10.37 -12.60
C GLU A 129 -10.30 -9.17 -11.92
N TYR A 130 -10.06 -8.98 -10.63
CA TYR A 130 -10.58 -7.84 -9.85
C TYR A 130 -9.88 -6.52 -10.18
N LEU A 131 -8.62 -6.53 -10.64
CA LEU A 131 -7.89 -5.33 -11.04
C LEU A 131 -8.64 -4.55 -12.11
N ARG A 132 -9.31 -5.23 -13.05
CA ARG A 132 -10.09 -4.55 -14.09
C ARG A 132 -11.23 -3.72 -13.50
N LYS A 133 -11.97 -4.28 -12.54
CA LYS A 133 -13.06 -3.57 -11.83
C LYS A 133 -12.53 -2.41 -10.99
N LEU A 134 -11.39 -2.61 -10.34
CA LEU A 134 -10.73 -1.57 -9.56
C LEU A 134 -10.21 -0.44 -10.47
N GLN A 135 -9.66 -0.75 -11.65
CA GLN A 135 -9.14 0.24 -12.59
C GLN A 135 -10.24 1.16 -13.14
N GLU A 136 -11.40 0.59 -13.44
CA GLU A 136 -12.60 1.36 -13.81
C GLU A 136 -13.05 2.31 -12.69
N LEU A 137 -12.95 1.87 -11.43
CA LEU A 137 -13.28 2.70 -10.27
C LEU A 137 -12.22 3.77 -10.00
N GLU A 138 -10.93 3.44 -10.05
CA GLU A 138 -9.85 4.41 -9.87
C GLU A 138 -9.95 5.56 -10.89
N THR A 139 -10.28 5.24 -12.14
CA THR A 139 -10.52 6.24 -13.18
C THR A 139 -11.67 7.18 -12.79
N GLN A 140 -12.77 6.63 -12.28
CA GLN A 140 -13.91 7.42 -11.82
C GLN A 140 -13.60 8.27 -10.58
N VAL A 141 -12.76 7.76 -9.67
CA VAL A 141 -12.30 8.48 -8.46
C VAL A 141 -11.46 9.68 -8.87
N LEU A 142 -10.51 9.48 -9.79
CA LEU A 142 -9.68 10.56 -10.33
C LEU A 142 -10.52 11.62 -11.04
N ASP A 143 -11.51 11.20 -11.83
CA ASP A 143 -12.43 12.12 -12.50
C ASP A 143 -13.30 12.91 -11.52
N ALA A 144 -13.80 12.28 -10.45
CA ALA A 144 -14.55 12.96 -9.41
C ALA A 144 -13.68 14.01 -8.68
N LEU A 145 -12.43 13.67 -8.37
CA LEU A 145 -11.46 14.61 -7.79
C LEU A 145 -11.17 15.79 -8.71
N ARG A 146 -10.93 15.53 -10.01
CA ARG A 146 -10.69 16.59 -11.02
C ARG A 146 -11.87 17.55 -11.12
N ARG A 147 -13.10 17.03 -11.00
CA ARG A 147 -14.34 17.83 -11.03
C ARG A 147 -14.71 18.43 -9.67
N ARG A 148 -13.93 18.16 -8.61
CA ARG A 148 -14.22 18.55 -7.22
C ARG A 148 -15.61 18.09 -6.73
N ASP A 149 -16.08 16.95 -7.21
CA ASP A 149 -17.35 16.34 -6.81
C ASP A 149 -17.14 15.46 -5.56
N GLU A 150 -17.19 16.10 -4.39
CA GLU A 150 -16.93 15.43 -3.11
C GLU A 150 -17.91 14.30 -2.80
N SER A 151 -19.18 14.45 -3.19
CA SER A 151 -20.23 13.45 -2.95
C SER A 151 -19.95 12.18 -3.75
N LYS A 152 -19.68 12.34 -5.05
CA LYS A 152 -19.31 11.22 -5.91
C LYS A 152 -18.00 10.58 -5.47
N TYR A 153 -16.99 11.38 -5.10
CA TYR A 153 -15.72 10.89 -4.59
C TYR A 153 -15.91 9.98 -3.37
N ARG A 154 -16.66 10.42 -2.35
CA ARG A 154 -16.93 9.60 -1.15
C ARG A 154 -17.65 8.30 -1.48
N ARG A 155 -18.65 8.34 -2.35
CA ARG A 155 -19.38 7.14 -2.78
C ARG A 155 -18.48 6.13 -3.50
N LEU A 156 -17.56 6.60 -4.33
CA LEU A 156 -16.61 5.74 -5.04
C LEU A 156 -15.59 5.11 -4.08
N LEU A 157 -15.12 5.85 -3.07
CA LEU A 157 -14.28 5.31 -2.01
C LEU A 157 -14.97 4.21 -1.18
N GLU A 158 -16.27 4.33 -0.94
CA GLU A 158 -17.06 3.26 -0.29
C GLU A 158 -17.14 1.99 -1.16
N LEU A 159 -17.25 2.14 -2.48
CA LEU A 159 -17.23 1.01 -3.42
C LEU A 159 -15.87 0.32 -3.45
N GLU A 160 -14.76 1.07 -3.44
CA GLU A 160 -13.42 0.51 -3.28
C GLU A 160 -13.31 -0.34 -2.01
N TYR A 161 -13.85 0.15 -0.89
CA TYR A 161 -13.85 -0.58 0.37
C TYR A 161 -14.67 -1.88 0.31
N VAL A 162 -15.84 -1.86 -0.34
CA VAL A 162 -16.65 -3.07 -0.55
C VAL A 162 -15.90 -4.10 -1.39
N LEU A 163 -15.22 -3.66 -2.46
CA LEU A 163 -14.40 -4.55 -3.28
C LEU A 163 -13.23 -5.15 -2.49
N LEU A 164 -12.54 -4.36 -1.66
CA LEU A 164 -11.50 -4.87 -0.79
C LEU A 164 -12.03 -5.94 0.19
N LYS A 165 -13.23 -5.75 0.75
CA LYS A 165 -13.89 -6.78 1.58
C LYS A 165 -14.25 -8.03 0.81
N GLN A 166 -14.56 -7.94 -0.49
CA GLN A 166 -14.79 -9.12 -1.31
C GLN A 166 -13.48 -9.88 -1.51
N LEU A 167 -12.38 -9.15 -1.75
CA LEU A 167 -11.04 -9.72 -1.88
C LEU A 167 -10.57 -10.47 -0.63
N SER A 168 -11.03 -10.08 0.58
CA SER A 168 -10.67 -10.81 1.79
C SER A 168 -11.20 -12.23 1.86
N ARG A 169 -12.23 -12.57 1.07
CA ARG A 169 -12.71 -13.96 0.92
C ARG A 169 -11.74 -14.83 0.13
N PHE A 170 -10.84 -14.20 -0.63
CA PHE A 170 -9.81 -14.82 -1.43
C PHE A 170 -8.45 -14.56 -0.79
N GLY A 171 -8.30 -14.84 0.51
CA GLY A 171 -6.99 -14.84 1.16
C GLY A 171 -6.27 -13.49 1.29
N ILE A 172 -6.91 -12.37 0.92
CA ILE A 172 -6.32 -11.03 1.13
C ILE A 172 -6.60 -10.55 2.55
N ARG A 173 -5.56 -10.23 3.30
CA ARG A 173 -5.71 -9.64 4.65
C ARG A 173 -5.36 -8.16 4.61
N GLY A 174 -6.31 -7.31 4.98
CA GLY A 174 -6.15 -5.85 4.97
C GLY A 174 -6.32 -5.24 6.36
N CYS A 175 -5.51 -4.24 6.70
CA CYS A 175 -5.66 -3.41 7.89
C CYS A 175 -5.48 -1.93 7.52
N ARG A 176 -6.32 -1.06 8.08
CA ARG A 176 -6.17 0.39 7.99
C ARG A 176 -5.93 0.97 9.37
N TYR A 177 -4.88 1.77 9.49
CA TYR A 177 -4.54 2.56 10.65
C TYR A 177 -4.67 4.05 10.32
N VAL A 178 -5.30 4.81 11.21
CA VAL A 178 -5.46 6.26 11.08
C VAL A 178 -4.86 6.91 12.32
N ARG A 179 -3.78 7.67 12.16
CA ARG A 179 -3.24 8.49 13.25
C ARG A 179 -3.83 9.87 13.16
N LYS A 180 -4.45 10.30 14.26
CA LYS A 180 -4.88 11.69 14.43
C LYS A 180 -3.67 12.52 14.88
N ASP A 181 -3.38 13.62 14.19
CA ASP A 181 -2.46 14.64 14.67
C ASP A 181 -3.08 15.27 15.92
N THR A 182 -2.54 14.95 17.09
CA THR A 182 -2.97 15.50 18.38
C THR A 182 -2.52 16.94 18.60
N THR A 183 -1.89 17.57 17.61
CA THR A 183 -1.36 18.94 17.67
C THR A 183 -2.37 20.02 17.26
N LYS A 184 -3.55 19.65 16.73
CA LYS A 184 -4.65 20.61 16.52
C LYS A 184 -5.65 20.51 17.67
N SER A 185 -5.43 21.29 18.71
CA SER A 185 -6.47 21.64 19.67
C SER A 185 -7.64 22.29 18.90
N PRO A 186 -8.91 21.96 19.22
CA PRO A 186 -10.04 22.68 18.66
C PRO A 186 -9.98 24.13 19.16
N THR A 187 -9.78 25.07 18.23
CA THR A 187 -10.07 26.50 18.44
C THR A 187 -11.56 26.75 18.31
#